data_AF-S0EVS7-F1
#
_entry.id   AF-S0EVS7-F1
#
_cell.length_a   1.000
_cell.length_b   1.000
_cell.length_c   1.000
_cell.angle_alpha   90.00
_cell.angle_beta   90.00
_cell.angle_gamma   90.00
#
_symmetry.space_group_name_H-M   'P 1'
#
loop_
_entity.id
_entity.type
_entity.pdbx_description
1 polymer ?
#
loop_
_entity_poly.entity_id
_entity_poly.type
_entity_poly.pdbx_seq_one_letter_code
_entity_poly.pdbx_strand_id
1 'polypeptide(L)'
;MIERVTRRVVGLGIFMLLLGCFVGIAHADRIVLAPMAETPDPNSLGLSGLLTPYRHDNSFLWVRYASAQGIELELQRAALLPDPKTRYTFDVEYPLTFDFAGLPAIALGVRDLFGTGDEHGALYAVVSHSPIIPERLKPFLNHFRLTAGVGTGTMDGLFVGVQAKMLGSLTLSAELYRRQPNFGLNLPVVRGMSADLASINGTIYYGFSVHIVR
;
A
#
# COMPACT_ATOMS: atom_id res chain seq x y z
N MET A 1 -21.53 -0.14 35.95
CA MET A 1 -20.74 -0.90 34.95
C MET A 1 -21.27 -0.70 33.53
N ILE A 2 -22.60 -0.72 33.33
CA ILE A 2 -23.25 -0.53 32.01
C ILE A 2 -22.92 0.83 31.37
N GLU A 3 -22.93 1.94 32.11
CA GLU A 3 -22.63 3.28 31.54
C GLU A 3 -21.23 3.44 30.93
N ARG A 4 -20.22 2.72 31.43
CA ARG A 4 -18.85 2.78 30.86
C ARG A 4 -18.76 2.04 29.52
N VAL A 5 -19.57 1.01 29.34
CA VAL A 5 -19.62 0.24 28.09
C VAL A 5 -20.35 1.05 27.02
N THR A 6 -21.48 1.66 27.36
CA THR A 6 -22.27 2.48 26.41
C THR A 6 -21.49 3.68 25.90
N ARG A 7 -20.73 4.39 26.76
CA ARG A 7 -19.88 5.52 26.33
C ARG A 7 -18.76 5.10 25.38
N ARG A 8 -18.18 3.91 25.56
CA ARG A 8 -17.12 3.38 24.67
C ARG A 8 -17.67 2.97 23.31
N VAL A 9 -18.85 2.35 23.28
CA VAL A 9 -19.50 1.93 22.02
C VAL A 9 -19.98 3.13 21.22
N VAL A 10 -20.58 4.13 21.88
CA VAL A 10 -21.02 5.38 21.22
C VAL A 10 -19.82 6.18 20.71
N GLY A 11 -18.72 6.25 21.48
CA GLY A 11 -17.49 6.90 21.04
C GLY A 11 -16.87 6.23 19.81
N LEU A 12 -16.86 4.90 19.77
CA LEU A 12 -16.37 4.13 18.61
C LEU A 12 -17.26 4.35 17.37
N GLY A 13 -18.58 4.39 17.57
CA GLY A 13 -19.55 4.66 16.50
C GLY A 13 -19.41 6.07 15.92
N ILE A 14 -19.24 7.10 16.75
CA ILE A 14 -19.03 8.48 16.31
C ILE A 14 -17.67 8.63 15.63
N PHE A 15 -16.61 7.98 16.13
CA PHE A 15 -15.30 7.98 15.50
C PHE A 15 -15.35 7.34 14.10
N MET A 16 -16.01 6.20 13.95
CA MET A 16 -16.25 5.56 12.65
C MET A 16 -17.13 6.41 11.71
N LEU A 17 -18.13 7.11 12.24
CA LEU A 17 -19.01 7.97 11.44
C LEU A 17 -18.29 9.24 10.93
N LEU A 18 -17.44 9.84 11.76
CA LEU A 18 -16.62 11.00 11.38
C LEU A 18 -15.52 10.64 10.37
N LEU A 19 -15.03 9.40 10.40
CA LEU A 19 -14.13 8.83 9.39
C LEU A 19 -14.79 8.67 8.02
N GLY A 20 -16.13 8.61 7.94
CA GLY A 20 -16.87 8.37 6.71
C GLY A 20 -17.16 9.60 5.84
N CYS A 21 -16.91 10.83 6.31
CA CYS A 21 -17.35 12.05 5.62
C CYS A 21 -16.33 12.68 4.64
N PHE A 22 -15.09 12.17 4.55
CA PHE A 22 -14.01 12.80 3.76
C PHE A 22 -13.26 11.78 2.92
N VAL A 23 -13.94 11.22 1.93
CA VAL A 23 -13.40 10.09 1.18
C VAL A 23 -12.99 10.51 -0.23
N GLY A 24 -11.76 10.98 -0.41
CA GLY A 24 -11.10 11.04 -1.72
C GLY A 24 -10.65 9.64 -2.15
N ILE A 25 -10.51 9.39 -3.46
CA ILE A 25 -9.98 8.11 -3.96
C ILE A 25 -8.46 8.24 -4.06
N ALA A 26 -7.76 7.98 -2.96
CA ALA A 26 -6.31 7.77 -2.96
C ALA A 26 -6.03 6.27 -3.03
N HIS A 27 -5.13 5.83 -3.92
CA HIS A 27 -4.60 4.46 -3.95
C HIS A 27 -3.26 4.38 -3.18
N ALA A 28 -2.89 3.18 -2.73
CA ALA A 28 -1.73 2.94 -1.86
C ALA A 28 -0.45 2.69 -2.65
N ASP A 29 0.66 3.24 -2.14
CA ASP A 29 2.00 3.30 -2.71
C ASP A 29 2.81 2.02 -2.43
N ARG A 30 2.22 0.90 -2.86
CA ARG A 30 2.91 -0.37 -3.08
C ARG A 30 2.12 -1.18 -4.09
N ILE A 31 2.82 -1.96 -4.91
CA ILE A 31 2.16 -2.81 -5.91
C ILE A 31 1.46 -3.97 -5.20
N VAL A 32 2.24 -4.76 -4.46
CA VAL A 32 1.80 -5.70 -3.43
C VAL A 32 2.66 -5.55 -2.19
N LEU A 33 3.99 -5.57 -2.34
CA LEU A 33 4.99 -5.30 -1.31
C LEU A 33 6.08 -4.34 -1.78
N ALA A 34 6.39 -4.33 -3.08
CA ALA A 34 7.43 -3.48 -3.65
C ALA A 34 7.02 -2.00 -3.58
N PRO A 35 7.97 -1.09 -3.29
CA PRO A 35 7.74 0.35 -3.40
C PRO A 35 7.30 0.75 -4.81
N MET A 36 6.61 1.87 -4.90
CA MET A 36 6.18 2.48 -6.14
C MET A 36 6.52 3.97 -6.09
N ALA A 37 6.65 4.64 -7.22
CA ALA A 37 6.79 6.09 -7.24
C ALA A 37 5.41 6.72 -7.51
N GLU A 38 4.40 6.43 -6.70
CA GLU A 38 3.08 7.04 -6.84
C GLU A 38 2.86 8.08 -5.75
N THR A 39 2.67 9.33 -6.16
CA THR A 39 2.39 10.39 -5.20
C THR A 39 0.94 10.29 -4.70
N PRO A 40 0.73 10.01 -3.40
CA PRO A 40 -0.59 10.00 -2.79
C PRO A 40 -1.12 11.43 -2.68
N ASP A 41 -2.43 11.51 -2.43
CA ASP A 41 -3.07 12.78 -2.14
C ASP A 41 -2.38 13.46 -0.94
N PRO A 42 -2.03 14.77 -1.04
CA PRO A 42 -1.43 15.52 0.05
C PRO A 42 -2.29 15.45 1.32
N ASN A 43 -1.65 15.32 2.50
CA ASN A 43 -2.33 15.20 3.79
C ASN A 43 -3.27 13.99 3.93
N SER A 44 -3.03 12.91 3.18
CA SER A 44 -3.83 11.70 3.28
C SER A 44 -3.34 10.74 4.36
N LEU A 45 -4.27 9.93 4.87
CA LEU A 45 -4.02 8.83 5.79
C LEU A 45 -4.54 7.53 5.17
N GLY A 46 -3.73 6.48 5.22
CA GLY A 46 -4.08 5.14 4.78
C GLY A 46 -3.99 4.13 5.92
N LEU A 47 -4.92 3.19 5.95
CA LEU A 47 -4.87 2.00 6.80
C LEU A 47 -5.16 0.79 5.94
N SER A 48 -4.31 -0.22 5.97
CA SER A 48 -4.56 -1.47 5.26
C SER A 48 -4.03 -2.67 6.01
N GLY A 49 -4.57 -3.84 5.72
CA GLY A 49 -4.12 -5.07 6.35
C GLY A 49 -4.34 -6.28 5.46
N LEU A 50 -3.44 -7.25 5.57
CA LEU A 50 -3.51 -8.54 4.90
C LEU A 50 -3.45 -9.65 5.94
N LEU A 51 -4.44 -10.53 5.93
CA LEU A 51 -4.61 -11.64 6.85
C LEU A 51 -4.43 -12.95 6.10
N THR A 52 -3.70 -13.90 6.69
CA THR A 52 -3.68 -15.28 6.19
C THR A 52 -4.24 -16.23 7.25
N PRO A 53 -5.18 -17.12 6.89
CA PRO A 53 -5.79 -18.03 7.85
C PRO A 53 -4.84 -19.16 8.28
N TYR A 54 -3.78 -19.42 7.52
CA TYR A 54 -2.89 -20.57 7.74
C TYR A 54 -1.62 -20.24 8.53
N ARG A 55 -1.24 -18.96 8.64
CA ARG A 55 0.00 -18.49 9.28
C ARG A 55 -0.18 -17.11 9.94
N HIS A 56 -0.74 -17.08 11.14
CA HIS A 56 -1.08 -15.83 11.82
C HIS A 56 0.14 -14.91 12.10
N ASP A 57 1.33 -15.48 12.20
CA ASP A 57 2.62 -14.78 12.36
C ASP A 57 3.05 -13.95 11.14
N ASN A 58 2.40 -14.16 9.99
CA ASN A 58 2.71 -13.47 8.74
C ASN A 58 1.58 -12.55 8.26
N SER A 59 0.64 -12.17 9.12
CA SER A 59 -0.35 -11.13 8.78
C SER A 59 0.29 -9.76 8.83
N PHE A 60 -0.17 -8.83 8.00
CA PHE A 60 0.40 -7.50 7.89
C PHE A 60 -0.64 -6.42 8.21
N LEU A 61 -0.18 -5.36 8.85
CA LEU A 61 -0.94 -4.12 9.03
C LEU A 61 -0.05 -2.96 8.66
N TRP A 62 -0.57 -2.04 7.86
CA TRP A 62 0.10 -0.83 7.44
C TRP A 62 -0.70 0.40 7.85
N VAL A 63 0.01 1.39 8.37
CA VAL A 63 -0.49 2.75 8.58
C VAL A 63 0.39 3.68 7.77
N ARG A 64 -0.22 4.47 6.89
CA ARG A 64 0.51 5.37 6.00
C ARG A 64 0.03 6.80 6.16
N TYR A 65 0.95 7.75 6.09
CA TYR A 65 0.67 9.18 6.07
C TYR A 65 1.45 9.85 4.94
N ALA A 66 0.78 10.70 4.16
CA ALA A 66 1.38 11.54 3.14
C ALA A 66 1.35 13.00 3.57
N SER A 67 2.50 13.67 3.58
CA SER A 67 2.59 15.08 3.92
C SER A 67 2.08 15.98 2.79
N ALA A 68 1.86 17.26 3.10
CA ALA A 68 1.54 18.26 2.09
C ALA A 68 2.63 18.44 1.03
N GLN A 69 3.87 18.06 1.36
CA GLN A 69 5.05 18.15 0.50
C GLN A 69 5.30 16.85 -0.29
N GLY A 70 4.41 15.85 -0.17
CA GLY A 70 4.54 14.56 -0.85
C GLY A 70 5.47 13.55 -0.16
N ILE A 71 5.95 13.83 1.05
CA ILE A 71 6.75 12.87 1.82
C ILE A 71 5.81 11.78 2.34
N GLU A 72 6.17 10.52 2.13
CA GLU A 72 5.41 9.39 2.64
C GLU A 72 6.10 8.74 3.83
N LEU A 73 5.30 8.46 4.85
CA LEU A 73 5.69 7.70 6.03
C LEU A 73 4.79 6.48 6.11
N GLU A 74 5.38 5.31 6.23
CA GLU A 74 4.65 4.05 6.38
C GLU A 74 5.17 3.28 7.60
N LEU A 75 4.24 2.84 8.44
CA LEU A 75 4.51 1.92 9.54
C LEU A 75 3.87 0.58 9.21
N GLN A 76 4.66 -0.48 9.19
CA GLN A 76 4.20 -1.84 9.03
C GLN A 76 4.41 -2.65 10.31
N ARG A 77 3.46 -3.55 10.57
CA ARG A 77 3.53 -4.55 11.64
C ARG A 77 3.26 -5.93 11.07
N ALA A 78 4.17 -6.87 11.29
CA ALA A 78 3.99 -8.29 10.98
C ALA A 78 3.50 -9.03 12.23
N ALA A 79 2.29 -9.59 12.16
CA ALA A 79 1.44 -10.17 13.21
C ALA A 79 0.52 -9.14 13.92
N LEU A 80 -0.78 -9.44 13.92
CA LEU A 80 -1.80 -8.64 14.60
C LEU A 80 -1.94 -8.95 16.09
N LEU A 81 -1.69 -10.20 16.45
CA LEU A 81 -1.70 -10.62 17.85
C LEU A 81 -0.39 -10.22 18.52
N PRO A 82 -0.40 -9.89 19.83
CA PRO A 82 0.83 -9.60 20.56
C PRO A 82 1.73 -10.84 20.61
N ASP A 83 2.78 -10.85 19.79
CA ASP A 83 3.87 -11.82 19.85
C ASP A 83 5.18 -11.08 20.19
N PRO A 84 5.99 -11.50 21.17
CA PRO A 84 7.31 -10.92 21.42
C PRO A 84 8.25 -10.93 20.20
N LYS A 85 7.96 -11.73 19.16
CA LYS A 85 8.69 -11.75 17.87
C LYS A 85 8.04 -10.90 16.78
N THR A 86 7.03 -10.09 17.11
CA THR A 86 6.38 -9.17 16.16
C THR A 86 7.43 -8.24 15.57
N ARG A 87 7.54 -8.24 14.24
CA ARG A 87 8.42 -7.33 13.51
C ARG A 87 7.67 -6.04 13.16
N TYR A 88 8.39 -4.94 13.21
CA TYR A 88 7.91 -3.63 12.78
C TYR A 88 8.83 -3.09 11.71
N THR A 89 8.31 -2.34 10.76
CA THR A 89 9.13 -1.59 9.81
C THR A 89 8.59 -0.17 9.72
N PHE A 90 9.50 0.79 9.69
CA PHE A 90 9.18 2.18 9.46
C PHE A 90 9.87 2.62 8.17
N ASP A 91 9.06 2.97 7.19
CA ASP A 91 9.49 3.29 5.84
C ASP A 91 9.27 4.78 5.61
N VAL A 92 10.23 5.41 4.92
CA VAL A 92 10.19 6.82 4.53
C VAL A 92 10.48 6.92 3.05
N GLU A 93 9.61 7.56 2.30
CA GLU A 93 9.77 7.80 0.87
C GLU A 93 9.70 9.29 0.53
N TYR A 94 10.54 9.69 -0.43
CA TYR A 94 10.58 11.01 -1.01
C TYR A 94 10.44 10.95 -2.54
N PRO A 95 9.34 11.46 -3.11
CA PRO A 95 9.19 11.55 -4.56
C PRO A 95 10.07 12.70 -5.11
N LEU A 96 10.93 12.36 -6.07
CA LEU A 96 11.76 13.31 -6.81
C LEU A 96 11.00 13.93 -7.99
N THR A 97 10.23 13.10 -8.70
CA THR A 97 9.40 13.53 -9.83
C THR A 97 8.01 12.94 -9.73
N PHE A 98 7.02 13.74 -10.10
CA PHE A 98 5.62 13.34 -10.15
C PHE A 98 5.28 12.82 -11.55
N ASP A 99 4.39 11.85 -11.63
CA ASP A 99 3.87 11.35 -12.91
C ASP A 99 3.02 12.44 -13.57
N PHE A 100 3.64 13.22 -14.46
CA PHE A 100 2.98 14.18 -15.32
C PHE A 100 2.98 13.65 -16.76
N ALA A 101 1.80 13.26 -17.23
CA ALA A 101 1.47 13.01 -18.64
C ALA A 101 2.63 12.44 -19.49
N GLY A 102 3.08 11.23 -19.14
CA GLY A 102 4.07 10.47 -19.92
C GLY A 102 5.51 10.59 -19.42
N LEU A 103 5.80 11.43 -18.42
CA LEU A 103 7.08 11.42 -17.73
C LEU A 103 7.09 10.37 -16.61
N PRO A 104 8.20 9.62 -16.44
CA PRO A 104 8.31 8.70 -15.31
C PRO A 104 8.38 9.46 -13.98
N ALA A 105 7.63 8.96 -13.00
CA ALA A 105 7.79 9.32 -11.60
C ALA A 105 9.00 8.58 -11.01
N ILE A 106 9.77 9.25 -10.17
CA ILE A 106 10.96 8.72 -9.52
C ILE A 106 10.85 9.02 -8.05
N ALA A 107 11.14 8.04 -7.21
CA ALA A 107 11.21 8.21 -5.76
C ALA A 107 12.43 7.51 -5.17
N LEU A 108 12.86 8.03 -4.02
CA LEU A 108 13.92 7.46 -3.19
C LEU A 108 13.35 7.22 -1.80
N GLY A 109 13.75 6.13 -1.17
CA GLY A 109 13.30 5.85 0.18
C GLY A 109 14.22 4.96 0.98
N VAL A 110 13.84 4.80 2.25
CA VAL A 110 14.46 3.91 3.21
C VAL A 110 13.37 3.02 3.77
N ARG A 111 13.55 1.70 3.68
CA ARG A 111 12.66 0.73 4.33
C ARG A 111 13.28 0.23 5.62
N ASP A 112 12.41 -0.02 6.59
CA ASP A 112 12.79 -0.53 7.91
C ASP A 112 13.90 0.30 8.56
N LEU A 113 13.67 1.61 8.69
CA LEU A 113 14.63 2.57 9.23
C LEU A 113 15.21 2.17 10.59
N PHE A 114 14.44 1.44 11.40
CA PHE A 114 14.84 0.96 12.73
C PHE A 114 15.48 -0.42 12.73
N GLY A 115 15.50 -1.11 11.59
CA GLY A 115 16.12 -2.42 11.41
C GLY A 115 15.44 -3.55 12.20
N THR A 116 14.13 -3.44 12.45
CA THR A 116 13.36 -4.42 13.23
C THR A 116 12.59 -5.41 12.37
N GLY A 117 12.55 -5.21 11.06
CA GLY A 117 11.92 -6.11 10.09
C GLY A 117 12.93 -6.84 9.21
N ASP A 118 12.52 -7.14 7.99
CA ASP A 118 13.32 -7.95 7.07
C ASP A 118 14.29 -7.10 6.25
N GLU A 119 13.94 -5.84 5.99
CA GLU A 119 14.66 -4.86 5.16
C GLU A 119 15.91 -4.27 5.84
N HIS A 120 16.01 -4.25 7.17
CA HIS A 120 17.20 -3.83 7.92
C HIS A 120 17.80 -2.47 7.51
N GLY A 121 16.96 -1.45 7.29
CA GLY A 121 17.41 -0.11 6.89
C GLY A 121 17.81 0.00 5.41
N ALA A 122 17.20 -0.78 4.53
CA ALA A 122 17.51 -0.79 3.10
C ALA A 122 17.11 0.53 2.42
N LEU A 123 18.08 1.14 1.74
CA LEU A 123 17.84 2.24 0.80
C LEU A 123 17.33 1.68 -0.53
N TYR A 124 16.42 2.40 -1.18
CA TYR A 124 15.97 2.08 -2.53
C TYR A 124 15.76 3.30 -3.41
N ALA A 125 15.74 3.04 -4.72
CA ALA A 125 15.29 3.96 -5.75
C ALA A 125 14.27 3.24 -6.63
N VAL A 126 13.18 3.93 -6.97
CA VAL A 126 12.09 3.38 -7.78
C VAL A 126 11.69 4.37 -8.86
N VAL A 127 11.32 3.83 -10.01
CA VAL A 127 10.75 4.55 -11.14
C VAL A 127 9.41 3.92 -11.52
N SER A 128 8.41 4.75 -11.71
CA SER A 128 7.08 4.34 -12.18
C SER A 128 6.70 5.11 -13.43
N HIS A 129 6.07 4.44 -14.39
CA HIS A 129 5.63 5.04 -15.63
C HIS A 129 4.24 4.54 -16.01
N SER A 130 3.36 5.48 -16.36
CA SER A 130 2.01 5.19 -16.84
C SER A 130 1.94 5.42 -18.36
N PRO A 131 2.20 4.40 -19.19
CA PRO A 131 2.18 4.59 -20.64
C PRO A 131 0.77 4.90 -21.15
N ILE A 132 0.69 5.61 -22.27
CA ILE A 132 -0.59 5.92 -22.91
C ILE A 132 -1.28 4.63 -23.35
N ILE A 133 -2.50 4.41 -22.86
CA ILE A 133 -3.29 3.23 -23.18
C ILE A 133 -3.83 3.35 -24.62
N PRO A 134 -3.60 2.36 -25.49
CA PRO A 134 -4.19 2.33 -26.82
C PRO A 134 -5.71 2.43 -26.78
N GLU A 135 -6.32 3.18 -27.71
CA GLU A 135 -7.78 3.39 -27.78
C GLU A 135 -8.59 2.09 -27.72
N ARG A 136 -8.06 1.00 -28.30
CA ARG A 136 -8.70 -0.33 -28.31
C ARG A 136 -8.80 -0.98 -26.93
N LEU A 137 -7.93 -0.60 -25.99
CA LEU A 137 -7.88 -1.16 -24.64
C LEU A 137 -8.62 -0.30 -23.62
N LYS A 138 -8.88 0.99 -23.92
CA LYS A 138 -9.59 1.91 -23.01
C LYS A 138 -10.95 1.40 -22.48
N PRO A 139 -11.77 0.65 -23.23
CA PRO A 139 -13.02 0.11 -22.68
C PRO A 139 -12.82 -0.87 -21.52
N PHE A 140 -11.64 -1.48 -21.41
CA PHE A 140 -11.32 -2.52 -20.42
C PHE A 140 -10.31 -2.04 -19.38
N LEU A 141 -9.43 -1.11 -19.75
CA LEU A 141 -8.28 -0.67 -19.00
C LEU A 141 -8.29 0.86 -18.89
N ASN A 142 -8.51 1.34 -17.66
CA ASN A 142 -8.55 2.78 -17.35
C ASN A 142 -7.17 3.32 -17.02
N HIS A 143 -6.35 2.53 -16.33
CA HIS A 143 -4.99 2.90 -15.94
C HIS A 143 -4.06 1.70 -16.09
N PHE A 144 -2.83 1.95 -16.50
CA PHE A 144 -1.78 0.95 -16.56
C PHE A 144 -0.48 1.60 -16.09
N ARG A 145 0.21 0.94 -15.18
CA ARG A 145 1.45 1.42 -14.58
C ARG A 145 2.49 0.33 -14.59
N LEU A 146 3.69 0.71 -14.97
CA LEU A 146 4.90 -0.11 -14.89
C LEU A 146 5.80 0.50 -13.82
N THR A 147 6.38 -0.34 -12.98
CA THR A 147 7.29 0.07 -11.92
C THR A 147 8.54 -0.78 -11.97
N ALA A 148 9.70 -0.17 -11.78
CA ALA A 148 10.98 -0.84 -11.65
C ALA A 148 11.81 -0.12 -10.61
N GLY A 149 12.66 -0.84 -9.90
CA GLY A 149 13.53 -0.23 -8.90
C GLY A 149 14.68 -1.12 -8.49
N VAL A 150 15.53 -0.53 -7.65
CA VAL A 150 16.69 -1.18 -7.05
C VAL A 150 16.75 -0.83 -5.57
N GLY A 151 17.01 -1.84 -4.74
CA GLY A 151 17.20 -1.70 -3.31
C GLY A 151 18.56 -2.24 -2.86
N THR A 152 19.00 -1.77 -1.70
CA THR A 152 20.24 -2.21 -1.04
C THR A 152 19.93 -3.27 0.02
N GLY A 153 20.98 -3.87 0.60
CA GLY A 153 20.85 -4.78 1.73
C GLY A 153 19.97 -6.00 1.41
N THR A 154 18.96 -6.24 2.25
CA THR A 154 18.08 -7.40 2.16
C THR A 154 16.90 -7.21 1.20
N MET A 155 16.78 -6.08 0.50
CA MET A 155 15.83 -5.95 -0.62
C MET A 155 16.24 -6.79 -1.86
N ASP A 156 17.44 -7.38 -1.86
CA ASP A 156 17.99 -8.28 -2.89
C ASP A 156 18.04 -7.65 -4.29
N GLY A 157 18.40 -6.36 -4.34
CA GLY A 157 18.70 -5.67 -5.59
C GLY A 157 17.44 -5.25 -6.35
N LEU A 158 17.24 -5.83 -7.53
CA LEU A 158 16.23 -5.37 -8.49
C LEU A 158 14.82 -5.86 -8.14
N PHE A 159 13.84 -4.99 -8.36
CA PHE A 159 12.44 -5.35 -8.34
C PHE A 159 11.69 -4.69 -9.49
N VAL A 160 10.60 -5.33 -9.92
CA VAL A 160 9.72 -4.82 -10.97
C VAL A 160 8.28 -5.16 -10.64
N GLY A 161 7.34 -4.39 -11.16
CA GLY A 161 5.94 -4.75 -11.10
C GLY A 161 5.09 -3.95 -12.05
N VAL A 162 3.84 -4.38 -12.13
CA VAL A 162 2.83 -3.85 -13.03
C VAL A 162 1.52 -3.73 -12.27
N GLN A 163 0.77 -2.68 -12.59
CA GLN A 163 -0.55 -2.45 -12.05
C GLN A 163 -1.50 -2.07 -13.20
N ALA A 164 -2.67 -2.69 -13.21
CA ALA A 164 -3.69 -2.49 -14.22
C ALA A 164 -5.02 -2.20 -13.53
N LYS A 165 -5.56 -0.99 -13.71
CA LYS A 165 -6.89 -0.60 -13.23
C LYS A 165 -7.89 -0.79 -14.35
N MET A 166 -8.82 -1.72 -14.14
CA MET A 166 -9.86 -2.07 -15.10
C MET A 166 -11.11 -1.19 -14.93
N LEU A 167 -12.09 -1.40 -15.82
CA LEU A 167 -13.43 -0.85 -15.66
C LEU A 167 -14.03 -1.25 -14.31
N GLY A 168 -14.76 -0.33 -13.66
CA GLY A 168 -15.30 -0.56 -12.31
C GLY A 168 -14.27 -0.41 -11.19
N SER A 169 -13.10 0.17 -11.47
CA SER A 169 -12.03 0.44 -10.50
C SER A 169 -11.39 -0.81 -9.86
N LEU A 170 -11.66 -1.99 -10.41
CA LEU A 170 -10.92 -3.21 -10.08
C LEU A 170 -9.44 -3.02 -10.43
N THR A 171 -8.54 -3.35 -9.52
CA THR A 171 -7.09 -3.21 -9.76
C THR A 171 -6.41 -4.57 -9.66
N LEU A 172 -5.64 -4.91 -10.68
CA LEU A 172 -4.78 -6.08 -10.75
C LEU A 172 -3.33 -5.64 -10.60
N SER A 173 -2.58 -6.34 -9.76
CA SER A 173 -1.18 -6.05 -9.48
C SER A 173 -0.36 -7.33 -9.62
N ALA A 174 0.84 -7.22 -10.18
CA ALA A 174 1.83 -8.28 -10.15
C ALA A 174 3.23 -7.68 -9.97
N GLU A 175 4.06 -8.31 -9.17
CA GLU A 175 5.43 -7.86 -8.93
C GLU A 175 6.39 -9.05 -8.79
N LEU A 176 7.67 -8.77 -9.06
CA LEU A 176 8.79 -9.63 -8.70
C LEU A 176 9.65 -8.83 -7.72
N TYR A 177 9.59 -9.22 -6.45
CA TYR A 177 10.29 -8.56 -5.35
C TYR A 177 11.10 -9.62 -4.59
N ARG A 178 12.39 -9.38 -4.32
CA ARG A 178 13.31 -10.37 -3.71
C ARG A 178 13.29 -11.74 -4.41
N ARG A 179 13.23 -11.72 -5.75
CA ARG A 179 13.10 -12.91 -6.62
C ARG A 179 11.85 -13.76 -6.34
N GLN A 180 10.85 -13.20 -5.67
CA GLN A 180 9.60 -13.87 -5.36
C GLN A 180 8.45 -13.16 -6.08
N PRO A 181 7.64 -13.91 -6.85
CA PRO A 181 6.49 -13.35 -7.53
C PRO A 181 5.35 -13.12 -6.53
N ASN A 182 4.78 -11.92 -6.55
CA ASN A 182 3.58 -11.59 -5.78
C ASN A 182 2.48 -11.08 -6.71
N PHE A 183 1.23 -11.35 -6.33
CA PHE A 183 0.05 -10.95 -7.08
C PHE A 183 -0.96 -10.29 -6.15
N GLY A 184 -1.68 -9.31 -6.67
CA GLY A 184 -2.70 -8.58 -5.93
C GLY A 184 -3.95 -8.33 -6.78
N LEU A 185 -5.09 -8.39 -6.11
CA LEU A 185 -6.40 -8.01 -6.62
C LEU A 185 -7.05 -7.10 -5.58
N ASN A 186 -7.34 -5.87 -5.98
CA ASN A 186 -8.03 -4.88 -5.16
C ASN A 186 -9.42 -4.62 -5.75
N LEU A 187 -10.45 -4.91 -4.96
CA LEU A 187 -11.84 -4.72 -5.31
C LEU A 187 -12.40 -3.52 -4.53
N PRO A 188 -12.78 -2.42 -5.19
CA PRO A 188 -13.42 -1.30 -4.51
C PRO A 188 -14.79 -1.75 -3.97
N VAL A 189 -15.01 -1.58 -2.67
CA VAL A 189 -16.27 -1.96 -2.00
C VAL A 189 -17.17 -0.73 -1.91
N VAL A 190 -16.63 0.35 -1.37
CA VAL A 190 -17.25 1.67 -1.34
C VAL A 190 -16.17 2.71 -1.61
N ARG A 191 -16.54 3.97 -1.73
CA ARG A 191 -15.58 5.06 -1.89
C ARG A 191 -14.53 4.99 -0.77
N GLY A 192 -13.25 5.03 -1.14
CA GLY A 192 -12.07 4.95 -0.25
C GLY A 192 -11.94 3.67 0.59
N MET A 193 -12.72 2.63 0.31
CA MET A 193 -12.54 1.32 0.92
C MET A 193 -12.48 0.23 -0.14
N SER A 194 -11.58 -0.71 0.05
CA SER A 194 -11.40 -1.84 -0.86
C SER A 194 -11.15 -3.12 -0.09
N ALA A 195 -11.56 -4.22 -0.70
CA ALA A 195 -11.22 -5.57 -0.27
C ALA A 195 -10.03 -6.04 -1.10
N ASP A 196 -9.07 -6.67 -0.44
CA ASP A 196 -7.81 -7.10 -1.04
C ASP A 196 -7.72 -8.62 -1.04
N LEU A 197 -7.23 -9.18 -2.13
CA LEU A 197 -6.79 -10.56 -2.23
C LEU A 197 -5.36 -10.54 -2.79
N ALA A 198 -4.42 -11.13 -2.09
CA ALA A 198 -3.03 -11.18 -2.53
C ALA A 198 -2.45 -12.59 -2.43
N SER A 199 -1.53 -12.91 -3.34
CA SER A 199 -0.64 -14.05 -3.22
C SER A 199 0.76 -13.51 -2.99
N ILE A 200 1.30 -13.74 -1.80
CA ILE A 200 2.64 -13.32 -1.41
C ILE A 200 3.44 -14.59 -1.14
N ASN A 201 4.50 -14.81 -1.91
CA ASN A 201 5.35 -16.01 -1.79
C ASN A 201 4.56 -17.32 -1.84
N GLY A 202 3.53 -17.38 -2.69
CA GLY A 202 2.62 -18.52 -2.82
C GLY A 202 1.59 -18.67 -1.69
N THR A 203 1.61 -17.81 -0.67
CA THR A 203 0.61 -17.79 0.40
C THR A 203 -0.51 -16.82 0.06
N ILE A 204 -1.76 -17.24 0.25
CA ILE A 204 -2.94 -16.39 -0.01
C ILE A 204 -3.28 -15.55 1.22
N TYR A 205 -3.57 -14.29 0.96
CA TYR A 205 -3.94 -13.26 1.91
C TYR A 205 -5.25 -12.60 1.52
N TYR A 206 -6.07 -12.31 2.52
CA TYR A 206 -7.31 -11.56 2.40
C TYR A 206 -7.19 -10.30 3.24
N GLY A 207 -7.64 -9.18 2.71
CA GLY A 207 -7.38 -7.91 3.35
C GLY A 207 -8.38 -6.83 3.05
N PHE A 208 -8.02 -5.66 3.54
CA PHE A 208 -8.77 -4.44 3.35
C PHE A 208 -7.80 -3.27 3.26
N SER A 209 -8.25 -2.23 2.57
CA SER A 209 -7.56 -0.94 2.52
C SER A 209 -8.58 0.19 2.65
N VAL A 210 -8.27 1.15 3.51
CA VAL A 210 -9.06 2.35 3.79
C VAL A 210 -8.18 3.57 3.56
N HIS A 211 -8.69 4.54 2.79
CA HIS A 211 -8.00 5.77 2.46
C HIS A 211 -8.86 6.97 2.80
N ILE A 212 -8.25 7.94 3.48
CA ILE A 212 -8.90 9.18 3.92
C ILE A 212 -8.08 10.34 3.39
N VAL A 213 -8.75 11.28 2.72
CA VAL A 213 -8.14 12.49 2.18
C VAL A 213 -8.76 13.66 2.92
N ARG A 214 -7.91 14.53 3.48
CA ARG A 214 -8.37 15.71 4.24
C ARG A 214 -8.58 16.93 3.35
#